data_AF-K8A5G3-F1
#
_entry.id   AF-K8A5G3-F1
#
_cell.length_a   1.000
_cell.length_b   1.000
_cell.length_c   1.000
_cell.angle_alpha   90.00
_cell.angle_beta   90.00
_cell.angle_gamma   90.00
#
_symmetry.space_group_name_H-M   'P 1'
#
loop_
_entity.id
_entity.type
_entity.pdbx_description
1 polymer ?
#
loop_
_entity_poly.entity_id
_entity_poly.type
_entity_poly.pdbx_seq_one_letter_code
_entity_poly.pdbx_strand_id
1 'polypeptide(L)'
;MGLMLQKFMCSLEDRVDVIPVDYCAEALLLLLQKEIARGEVVHISAGEENSVRFADIDIAMAQAQKKAPVADNYAQVSYEALVKMRRELKDIFGPCNERLMLKAMRLYGAFATLNVRFCNDKLLKLGMPKPPRFTDYIDRCVQTTNGLSIPQQMEVDFK
;
A
#
# COMPACT_ATOMS: atom_id res chain seq x y z
N MET A 1 -2.24 1.11 -7.96
CA MET A 1 -1.44 1.16 -9.21
C MET A 1 -1.22 -0.21 -9.84
N GLY A 2 -0.53 -1.15 -9.18
CA GLY A 2 -0.19 -2.46 -9.77
C GLY A 2 -1.39 -3.27 -10.27
N LEU A 3 -2.51 -3.27 -9.53
CA LEU A 3 -3.74 -3.97 -9.94
C LEU A 3 -4.40 -3.35 -11.18
N MET A 4 -4.41 -2.02 -11.30
CA MET A 4 -4.95 -1.33 -12.49
C MET A 4 -4.09 -1.59 -13.75
N LEU A 5 -2.77 -1.70 -13.58
CA LEU A 5 -1.85 -2.10 -14.66
C LEU A 5 -1.93 -3.59 -14.99
N GLN A 6 -2.44 -4.40 -14.07
CA GLN A 6 -2.29 -5.87 -14.06
C GLN A 6 -0.82 -6.32 -14.16
N LYS A 7 0.11 -5.41 -13.84
CA LYS A 7 1.56 -5.61 -13.98
C LYS A 7 2.29 -4.78 -12.95
N PHE A 8 3.16 -5.40 -12.16
CA PHE A 8 4.00 -4.67 -11.22
C PHE A 8 5.26 -5.45 -10.82
N MET A 9 6.13 -4.83 -10.04
CA MET A 9 7.44 -5.42 -9.70
C MET A 9 7.37 -6.52 -8.63
N CYS A 10 6.33 -6.54 -7.80
CA CYS A 10 6.12 -7.54 -6.76
C CYS A 10 5.23 -8.70 -7.21
N SER A 11 5.34 -9.83 -6.53
CA SER A 11 4.44 -10.97 -6.66
C SER A 11 3.10 -10.70 -5.96
N LEU A 12 2.04 -11.42 -6.35
CA LEU A 12 0.79 -11.42 -5.59
C LEU A 12 0.94 -12.09 -4.21
N GLU A 13 1.96 -12.93 -4.04
CA GLU A 13 2.27 -13.57 -2.74
C GLU A 13 3.10 -12.68 -1.81
N ASP A 14 3.67 -11.57 -2.32
CA ASP A 14 4.35 -10.60 -1.47
C ASP A 14 3.34 -9.90 -0.55
N ARG A 15 3.82 -9.46 0.61
CA ARG A 15 3.01 -8.80 1.63
C ARG A 15 3.33 -7.33 1.72
N VAL A 16 2.33 -6.55 2.12
CA VAL A 16 2.47 -5.14 2.43
C VAL A 16 2.15 -4.89 3.90
N ASP A 17 2.99 -4.08 4.54
CA ASP A 17 2.85 -3.67 5.93
C ASP A 17 2.30 -2.22 5.96
N VAL A 18 0.96 -2.11 5.94
CA VAL A 18 0.24 -0.84 5.84
C VAL A 18 -0.83 -0.76 6.92
N ILE A 19 -0.92 0.40 7.54
CA ILE A 19 -1.89 0.74 8.59
C ILE A 19 -2.69 1.97 8.17
N PRO A 20 -3.93 2.15 8.67
CA PRO A 20 -4.66 3.39 8.45
C PRO A 20 -4.01 4.54 9.22
N VAL A 21 -4.15 5.76 8.70
CA VAL A 21 -3.59 6.97 9.29
C VAL A 21 -4.08 7.21 10.72
N ASP A 22 -5.34 6.87 11.02
CA ASP A 22 -5.93 7.04 12.34
C ASP A 22 -5.26 6.14 13.38
N TYR A 23 -4.95 4.88 13.03
CA TYR A 23 -4.19 3.98 13.90
C TYR A 23 -2.78 4.51 14.18
N CYS A 24 -2.14 5.09 13.16
CA CYS A 24 -0.83 5.71 13.32
C CYS A 24 -0.90 6.90 14.30
N ALA A 25 -1.92 7.76 14.16
CA ALA A 25 -2.13 8.90 15.04
C ALA A 25 -2.39 8.46 16.49
N GLU A 26 -3.25 7.47 16.72
CA GLU A 26 -3.51 6.91 18.06
C GLU A 26 -2.25 6.30 18.68
N ALA A 27 -1.45 5.56 17.90
CA ALA A 27 -0.18 5.01 18.36
C ALA A 27 0.80 6.12 18.76
N LEU A 28 0.90 7.20 17.98
CA LEU A 28 1.74 8.35 18.34
C LEU A 28 1.28 9.00 19.65
N LEU A 29 -0.03 9.16 19.85
CA LEU A 29 -0.58 9.68 21.11
C LEU A 29 -0.28 8.76 22.30
N LEU A 30 -0.39 7.44 22.12
CA LEU A 30 -0.02 6.46 23.14
C LEU A 30 1.46 6.60 23.51
N LEU A 31 2.36 6.68 22.53
CA LEU A 31 3.80 6.76 22.76
C LEU A 31 4.20 8.03 23.52
N LEU A 32 3.47 9.14 23.35
CA LEU A 32 3.68 10.37 24.13
C LEU A 32 3.32 10.21 25.62
N GLN A 33 2.48 9.24 25.97
CA GLN A 33 2.02 8.99 27.35
C GLN A 33 2.82 7.89 28.06
N LYS A 34 3.68 7.16 27.35
CA LYS A 34 4.43 6.03 27.89
C LYS A 34 5.87 6.42 28.16
N GLU A 35 6.42 5.88 29.25
CA GLU A 35 7.86 5.92 29.47
C GLU A 35 8.53 4.90 28.55
N ILE A 36 9.35 5.40 27.64
CA ILE A 36 10.09 4.60 26.66
C ILE A 36 11.58 4.84 26.90
N ALA A 37 12.37 3.77 26.95
CA ALA A 37 13.80 3.88 27.16
C ALA A 37 14.45 4.74 26.08
N ARG A 38 15.46 5.53 26.45
CA ARG A 38 16.18 6.38 25.51
C ARG A 38 16.83 5.52 24.41
N GLY A 39 16.54 5.85 23.15
CA GLY A 39 17.06 5.13 21.99
C GLY A 39 16.26 3.89 21.60
N GLU A 40 15.17 3.60 22.32
CA GLU A 40 14.28 2.51 21.96
C GLU A 40 13.57 2.79 20.63
N VAL A 41 13.55 1.79 19.76
CA VAL A 41 12.80 1.83 18.50
C VAL A 41 11.51 1.04 18.64
N VAL A 42 10.39 1.71 18.39
CA VAL A 42 9.05 1.12 18.33
C VAL A 42 8.52 1.27 16.91
N HIS A 43 8.15 0.15 16.28
CA HIS A 43 7.53 0.17 14.95
C HIS A 43 6.02 0.35 15.08
N ILE A 44 5.49 1.33 14.37
CA ILE A 44 4.06 1.50 14.15
C ILE A 44 3.76 0.86 12.80
N SER A 45 3.25 -0.37 12.83
CA SER A 45 3.08 -1.21 11.65
C SER A 45 1.91 -2.18 11.82
N ALA A 46 1.45 -2.77 10.72
CA ALA A 46 0.47 -3.85 10.72
C ALA A 46 1.05 -5.11 11.37
N GLY A 47 2.36 -5.31 11.26
CA GLY A 47 3.05 -6.45 11.84
C GLY A 47 2.88 -7.72 11.04
N GLU A 48 3.52 -8.80 11.51
CA GLU A 48 3.50 -10.10 10.84
C GLU A 48 2.06 -10.62 10.65
N GLU A 49 1.24 -10.50 11.70
CA GLU A 49 -0.12 -11.05 11.73
C GLU A 49 -1.11 -10.32 10.81
N ASN A 50 -0.99 -8.98 10.70
CA ASN A 50 -1.97 -8.14 9.99
C ASN A 50 -1.44 -7.47 8.73
N SER A 51 -0.17 -7.67 8.36
CA SER A 51 0.28 -7.49 6.98
C SER A 51 -0.56 -8.37 6.04
N VAL A 52 -0.82 -7.94 4.82
CA VAL A 52 -1.68 -8.67 3.86
C VAL A 52 -0.96 -8.91 2.55
N ARG A 53 -1.31 -9.99 1.85
CA ARG A 53 -0.74 -10.26 0.52
C ARG A 53 -1.39 -9.39 -0.54
N PHE A 54 -0.67 -9.13 -1.63
CA PHE A 54 -1.24 -8.46 -2.80
C PHE A 54 -2.40 -9.23 -3.44
N ALA A 55 -2.40 -10.57 -3.35
CA ALA A 55 -3.54 -11.41 -3.75
C ALA A 55 -4.81 -11.10 -2.94
N ASP A 56 -4.67 -10.95 -1.62
CA ASP A 56 -5.81 -10.66 -0.74
C ASP A 56 -6.33 -9.23 -0.97
N ILE A 57 -5.43 -8.29 -1.29
CA ILE A 57 -5.77 -6.92 -1.71
C ILE A 57 -6.55 -6.94 -3.03
N ASP A 58 -6.11 -7.73 -4.02
CA ASP A 58 -6.80 -7.86 -5.31
C ASP A 58 -8.25 -8.32 -5.12
N ILE A 59 -8.46 -9.36 -4.32
CA ILE A 59 -9.79 -9.89 -4.00
C ILE A 59 -10.64 -8.81 -3.31
N ALA A 60 -10.12 -8.15 -2.27
CA ALA A 60 -10.86 -7.11 -1.54
C ALA A 60 -11.20 -5.91 -2.43
N MET A 61 -10.27 -5.46 -3.27
CA MET A 61 -10.48 -4.38 -4.24
C MET A 61 -11.53 -4.73 -5.28
N ALA A 62 -11.50 -5.96 -5.79
CA ALA A 62 -12.45 -6.47 -6.77
C ALA A 62 -13.87 -6.53 -6.18
N GLN A 63 -14.02 -7.02 -4.96
CA GLN A 63 -15.28 -7.02 -4.21
C GLN A 63 -15.81 -5.60 -4.00
N ALA A 64 -14.98 -4.68 -3.50
CA ALA A 64 -15.36 -3.29 -3.26
C ALA A 64 -15.81 -2.56 -4.55
N GLN A 65 -15.18 -2.86 -5.68
CA GLN A 65 -15.53 -2.29 -6.98
C GLN A 65 -16.61 -3.05 -7.75
N LYS A 66 -17.07 -4.21 -7.24
CA LYS A 66 -17.97 -5.13 -7.96
C LYS A 66 -17.41 -5.55 -9.33
N LYS A 67 -16.13 -5.90 -9.37
CA LYS A 67 -15.41 -6.38 -10.56
C LYS A 67 -14.79 -7.76 -10.28
N ALA A 68 -14.30 -8.41 -11.32
CA ALA A 68 -13.46 -9.60 -11.16
C ALA A 68 -12.06 -9.21 -10.64
N PRO A 69 -11.42 -10.06 -9.80
CA PRO A 69 -10.00 -9.94 -9.47
C PRO A 69 -9.13 -9.96 -10.72
N VAL A 70 -7.95 -9.34 -10.66
CA VAL A 70 -7.02 -9.30 -11.79
C VAL A 70 -5.96 -10.40 -11.76
N ALA A 71 -5.94 -11.23 -10.72
CA ALA A 71 -4.93 -12.27 -10.50
C ALA A 71 -4.61 -13.13 -11.74
N ASP A 72 -5.61 -13.56 -12.50
CA ASP A 72 -5.44 -14.39 -13.69
C ASP A 72 -4.65 -13.71 -14.81
N ASN A 73 -4.66 -12.37 -14.84
CA ASN A 73 -3.97 -11.56 -15.84
C ASN A 73 -2.74 -10.83 -15.26
N TYR A 74 -2.45 -11.04 -13.98
CA TYR A 74 -1.38 -10.33 -13.30
C TYR A 74 -0.01 -10.86 -13.72
N ALA A 75 0.90 -9.97 -14.13
CA ALA A 75 2.28 -10.33 -14.40
C ALA A 75 3.25 -9.56 -13.48
N GLN A 76 4.13 -10.30 -12.81
CA GLN A 76 5.30 -9.71 -12.18
C GLN A 76 6.30 -9.32 -13.27
N VAL A 77 6.70 -8.04 -13.31
CA VAL A 77 7.55 -7.47 -14.37
C VAL A 77 8.67 -6.61 -13.82
N SER A 78 9.75 -6.46 -14.58
CA SER A 78 10.85 -5.55 -14.21
C SER A 78 10.48 -4.08 -14.39
N TYR A 79 11.26 -3.18 -13.80
CA TYR A 79 11.08 -1.74 -14.00
C TYR A 79 11.25 -1.34 -15.48
N GLU A 80 12.18 -1.96 -16.21
CA GLU A 80 12.41 -1.71 -17.64
C GLU A 80 11.16 -2.05 -18.47
N ALA A 81 10.41 -3.08 -18.09
CA ALA A 81 9.13 -3.40 -18.74
C ALA A 81 8.09 -2.30 -18.49
N LEU A 82 8.01 -1.76 -17.26
CA LEU A 82 7.13 -0.63 -16.95
C LEU A 82 7.50 0.63 -17.74
N VAL A 83 8.80 0.90 -17.94
CA VAL A 83 9.28 2.03 -18.76
C VAL A 83 8.84 1.90 -20.21
N LYS A 84 8.78 0.68 -20.77
CA LYS A 84 8.31 0.45 -22.15
C LYS A 84 6.83 0.81 -22.32
N MET A 85 6.02 0.69 -21.26
CA MET A 85 4.59 1.01 -21.24
C MET A 85 4.28 2.47 -20.89
N ARG A 86 5.30 3.34 -20.76
CA ARG A 86 5.12 4.71 -20.23
C ARG A 86 4.03 5.54 -20.91
N ARG A 87 3.85 5.34 -22.23
CA ARG A 87 2.89 6.11 -23.04
C ARG A 87 1.44 5.68 -22.81
N GLU A 88 1.24 4.45 -22.34
CA GLU A 88 -0.07 3.87 -22.02
C GLU A 88 -0.54 4.28 -20.61
N LEU A 89 0.37 4.76 -19.76
CA LEU A 89 0.05 5.08 -18.36
C LEU A 89 -1.07 6.11 -18.23
N LYS A 90 -1.10 7.12 -19.11
CA LYS A 90 -2.14 8.15 -19.11
C LYS A 90 -3.53 7.60 -19.47
N ASP A 91 -3.58 6.53 -20.26
CA ASP A 91 -4.84 5.90 -20.69
C ASP A 91 -5.37 4.97 -19.59
N ILE A 92 -4.48 4.40 -18.77
CA ILE A 92 -4.81 3.53 -17.65
C ILE A 92 -5.15 4.32 -16.39
N PHE A 93 -4.33 5.34 -16.06
CA PHE A 93 -4.40 6.08 -14.80
C PHE A 93 -5.12 7.42 -14.90
N GLY A 94 -5.42 7.88 -16.11
CA GLY A 94 -5.88 9.23 -16.39
C GLY A 94 -4.72 10.20 -16.70
N PRO A 95 -5.02 11.44 -17.14
CA PRO A 95 -4.01 12.42 -17.51
C PRO A 95 -2.95 12.61 -16.44
N CYS A 96 -1.68 12.36 -16.77
CA CYS A 96 -0.59 12.31 -15.80
C CYS A 96 0.75 12.75 -16.39
N ASN A 97 1.69 13.13 -15.52
CA ASN A 97 3.09 13.25 -15.88
C ASN A 97 3.74 11.86 -15.88
N GLU A 98 3.97 11.29 -17.07
CA GLU A 98 4.50 9.92 -17.24
C GLU A 98 5.83 9.70 -16.49
N ARG A 99 6.71 10.71 -16.44
CA ARG A 99 8.00 10.59 -15.73
C ARG A 99 7.80 10.51 -14.23
N LEU A 100 6.85 11.28 -13.70
CA LEU A 100 6.50 11.25 -12.28
C LEU A 100 5.88 9.91 -11.90
N MET A 101 4.97 9.41 -12.75
CA MET A 101 4.36 8.09 -12.55
C MET A 101 5.41 6.97 -12.56
N LEU A 102 6.36 6.97 -13.49
CA LEU A 102 7.46 6.00 -13.49
C LEU A 102 8.34 6.10 -12.24
N LYS A 103 8.64 7.32 -11.77
CA LYS A 103 9.38 7.53 -10.52
C LYS A 103 8.62 6.92 -9.33
N ALA A 104 7.31 7.12 -9.28
CA ALA A 104 6.46 6.54 -8.25
C ALA A 104 6.44 5.01 -8.32
N MET A 105 6.24 4.45 -9.51
CA MET A 105 6.25 3.01 -9.75
C MET A 105 7.58 2.39 -9.35
N ARG A 106 8.70 3.06 -9.63
CA ARG A 106 10.03 2.60 -9.18
C ARG A 106 10.13 2.60 -7.65
N LEU A 107 9.69 3.67 -6.99
CA LEU A 107 9.78 3.80 -5.54
C LEU A 107 8.93 2.74 -4.82
N TYR A 108 7.63 2.70 -5.14
CA TYR A 108 6.71 1.73 -4.52
C TYR A 108 7.00 0.30 -4.96
N GLY A 109 7.40 0.10 -6.21
CA GLY A 109 7.78 -1.22 -6.72
C GLY A 109 9.02 -1.76 -6.02
N ALA A 110 10.07 -0.95 -5.90
CA ALA A 110 11.27 -1.33 -5.14
C ALA A 110 10.93 -1.66 -3.68
N PHE A 111 10.12 -0.82 -3.02
CA PHE A 111 9.71 -1.09 -1.64
C PHE A 111 8.89 -2.39 -1.52
N ALA A 112 7.92 -2.61 -2.41
CA ALA A 112 7.12 -3.82 -2.43
C ALA A 112 7.99 -5.09 -2.65
N THR A 113 9.02 -5.02 -3.49
CA THR A 113 9.95 -6.14 -3.71
C THR A 113 10.83 -6.47 -2.50
N LEU A 114 10.95 -5.56 -1.51
CA LEU A 114 11.65 -5.88 -0.27
C LEU A 114 10.83 -6.85 0.61
N ASN A 115 9.51 -6.90 0.42
CA ASN A 115 8.58 -7.75 1.18
C ASN A 115 8.82 -7.67 2.71
N VAL A 116 9.17 -6.47 3.17
CA VAL A 116 9.52 -6.19 4.57
C VAL A 116 8.25 -6.06 5.40
N ARG A 117 8.28 -6.70 6.56
CA ARG A 117 7.31 -6.57 7.63
C ARG A 117 8.04 -6.16 8.90
N PHE A 118 7.49 -5.22 9.64
CA PHE A 118 8.08 -4.73 10.87
C PHE A 118 7.42 -5.39 12.07
N CYS A 119 8.20 -5.79 13.08
CA CYS A 119 7.66 -6.32 14.32
C CYS A 119 7.07 -5.19 15.19
N ASN A 120 5.79 -5.26 15.50
CA ASN A 120 5.06 -4.29 16.34
C ASN A 120 4.84 -4.77 17.79
N ASP A 121 5.47 -5.86 18.22
CA ASP A 121 5.30 -6.44 19.57
C ASP A 121 5.48 -5.42 20.69
N LYS A 122 6.44 -4.50 20.55
CA LYS A 122 6.68 -3.46 21.55
C LYS A 122 5.48 -2.52 21.68
N LEU A 123 4.91 -2.08 20.54
CA LEU A 123 3.75 -1.21 20.53
C LEU A 123 2.53 -1.92 21.16
N LEU A 124 2.33 -3.20 20.83
CA LEU A 124 1.25 -4.01 21.41
C LEU A 124 1.44 -4.20 22.93
N LYS A 125 2.66 -4.46 23.40
CA LYS A 125 2.99 -4.57 24.83
C LYS A 125 2.76 -3.27 25.61
N LEU A 126 2.84 -2.12 24.94
CA LEU A 126 2.51 -0.81 25.54
C LEU A 126 0.99 -0.58 25.68
N GLY A 127 0.16 -1.49 25.17
CA GLY A 127 -1.29 -1.47 25.27
C GLY A 127 -2.02 -0.98 24.01
N MET A 128 -1.31 -0.78 22.89
CA MET A 128 -1.97 -0.49 21.62
C MET A 128 -2.77 -1.72 21.15
N PRO A 129 -4.01 -1.58 20.68
CA PRO A 129 -4.72 -2.68 20.05
C PRO A 129 -4.02 -3.14 18.77
N LYS A 130 -4.37 -4.34 18.31
CA LYS A 130 -3.91 -4.80 16.98
C LYS A 130 -4.45 -3.86 15.90
N PRO A 131 -3.62 -3.48 14.90
CA PRO A 131 -4.07 -2.64 13.79
C PRO A 131 -5.09 -3.39 12.93
N PRO A 132 -6.09 -2.71 12.34
CA PRO A 132 -6.95 -3.34 11.34
C PRO A 132 -6.12 -3.74 10.11
N ARG A 133 -6.49 -4.82 9.42
CA ARG A 133 -5.81 -5.23 8.18
C ARG A 133 -6.19 -4.28 7.07
N PHE A 134 -5.30 -4.09 6.09
CA PHE A 134 -5.60 -3.22 4.94
C PHE A 134 -6.88 -3.66 4.19
N THR A 135 -7.10 -4.97 4.07
CA THR A 135 -8.30 -5.54 3.46
C THR A 135 -9.60 -5.18 4.19
N ASP A 136 -9.55 -4.83 5.47
CA ASP A 136 -10.73 -4.56 6.29
C ASP A 136 -11.31 -3.16 6.06
N TYR A 137 -10.54 -2.25 5.43
CA TYR A 137 -10.96 -0.87 5.16
C TYR A 137 -10.74 -0.42 3.71
N ILE A 138 -10.41 -1.36 2.81
CA ILE A 138 -10.26 -1.10 1.38
C ILE A 138 -11.56 -0.59 0.74
N ASP A 139 -12.71 -1.10 1.19
CA ASP A 139 -14.02 -0.67 0.72
C ASP A 139 -14.25 0.83 0.97
N ARG A 140 -13.84 1.32 2.14
CA ARG A 140 -13.88 2.73 2.49
C ARG A 140 -12.94 3.54 1.61
N CYS A 141 -11.71 3.05 1.36
CA CYS A 141 -10.78 3.71 0.45
C CYS A 141 -11.36 3.83 -0.97
N VAL A 142 -11.97 2.77 -1.50
CA VAL A 142 -12.63 2.79 -2.82
C VAL A 142 -13.80 3.77 -2.83
N GLN A 143 -14.60 3.78 -1.76
CA GLN A 143 -15.74 4.68 -1.64
C GLN A 143 -15.30 6.16 -1.62
N THR A 144 -14.30 6.52 -0.82
CA THR A 144 -13.88 7.92 -0.62
C THR A 144 -13.03 8.47 -1.76
N THR A 145 -12.42 7.59 -2.55
CA THR A 145 -11.63 7.97 -3.74
C THR A 145 -12.40 7.79 -5.05
N ASN A 146 -13.69 7.45 -5.00
CA ASN A 146 -14.50 7.25 -6.18
C ASN A 146 -14.52 8.52 -7.07
N GLY A 147 -14.24 8.35 -8.35
CA GLY A 147 -14.14 9.44 -9.32
C GLY A 147 -12.78 10.16 -9.34
N LEU A 148 -11.86 9.85 -8.43
CA LEU A 148 -10.51 10.40 -8.46
C LEU A 148 -9.58 9.50 -9.28
N SER A 149 -8.85 10.10 -10.20
CA SER A 149 -7.77 9.43 -10.94
C SER A 149 -6.58 9.12 -10.02
N ILE A 150 -5.74 8.16 -10.40
CA ILE A 150 -4.53 7.82 -9.62
C ILE A 150 -3.61 9.04 -9.43
N PRO A 151 -3.33 9.88 -10.46
CA PRO A 151 -2.54 11.10 -10.27
C PRO A 151 -3.13 12.07 -9.25
N GLN A 152 -4.47 12.20 -9.17
CA GLN A 152 -5.13 13.06 -8.18
C GLN A 152 -4.97 12.52 -6.76
N GLN A 153 -5.05 11.19 -6.59
CA GLN A 153 -4.83 10.56 -5.28
C GLN A 153 -3.37 10.71 -4.80
N MET A 154 -2.43 10.82 -5.74
CA MET A 154 -0.98 10.92 -5.48
C MET A 154 -0.45 12.35 -5.51
N GLU A 155 -1.31 13.37 -5.54
CA GLU A 155 -0.90 14.76 -5.75
C GLU A 155 0.14 15.23 -4.72
N VAL A 156 0.06 14.71 -3.49
CA VAL A 156 0.94 15.08 -2.37
C VAL A 156 2.24 14.25 -2.30
N ASP A 157 2.35 13.15 -3.03
CA ASP A 157 3.47 12.20 -2.90
C ASP A 157 4.81 12.77 -3.43
N PHE A 158 4.75 13.78 -4.30
CA PHE A 158 5.91 14.36 -4.98
C PHE A 158 5.96 15.89 -4.93
N LYS A 159 5.29 16.50 -3.95
CA LYS A 159 5.40 17.95 -3.67
C LYS A 159 6.75 18.30 -3.05
#